data_AF-A0A1G1IAX8-F1
#
_entry.id   AF-A0A1G1IAX8-F1
#
_cell.length_a   1.000
_cell.length_b   1.000
_cell.length_c   1.000
_cell.angle_alpha   90.00
_cell.angle_beta   90.00
_cell.angle_gamma   90.00
#
_symmetry.space_group_name_H-M   'P 1'
#
loop_
_entity.id
_entity.type
_entity.pdbx_description
1 polymer ?
#
loop_
_entity_poly.entity_id
_entity_poly.type
_entity_poly.pdbx_seq_one_letter_code
_entity_poly.pdbx_strand_id
1 'polypeptide(L)'
;MSPTTQKLLKDALQLSESERVSLAAELLGSLEPDIPSQQRTEKEWLTEVERRARAYRDGQLTAKPAAEVFREIRRKLNKLLS
;
A
#
# COMPACT_ATOMS: atom_id res chain seq x y z
N MET A 1 -1.81 -5.23 17.70
CA MET A 1 -2.07 -6.41 16.85
C MET A 1 -2.62 -7.52 17.74
N SER A 2 -3.56 -8.35 17.29
CA SER A 2 -4.01 -9.51 18.09
C SER A 2 -2.85 -10.50 18.29
N PRO A 3 -2.88 -11.37 19.31
CA PRO A 3 -1.86 -12.40 19.49
C PRO A 3 -1.65 -13.25 18.23
N THR A 4 -2.74 -13.58 17.53
CA THR A 4 -2.71 -14.30 16.26
C THR A 4 -1.97 -13.53 15.18
N THR A 5 -2.25 -12.24 15.00
CA THR A 5 -1.57 -11.43 13.97
C THR A 5 -0.08 -11.28 14.27
N GLN A 6 0.32 -11.19 15.55
CA GLN A 6 1.73 -11.13 15.95
C GLN A 6 2.46 -12.45 15.65
N LYS A 7 1.83 -13.59 15.92
CA LYS A 7 2.38 -14.90 15.57
C LYS A 7 2.58 -15.04 14.06
N LEU A 8 1.56 -14.71 13.27
CA LEU A 8 1.64 -14.77 11.80
C LEU A 8 2.76 -13.88 11.24
N LEU A 9 2.92 -12.67 11.79
CA LEU A 9 4.01 -11.78 11.41
C LEU A 9 5.38 -12.40 11.73
N LYS A 10 5.54 -12.94 12.95
CA LYS A 10 6.79 -13.59 13.35
C LYS A 10 7.14 -14.76 12.43
N ASP A 11 6.16 -15.60 12.11
CA ASP A 11 6.33 -16.76 11.24
C ASP A 11 6.67 -16.30 9.80
N ALA A 12 5.97 -15.29 9.27
CA ALA A 12 6.22 -14.74 7.94
C ALA A 12 7.63 -14.14 7.80
N LEU A 13 8.19 -13.53 8.85
CA LEU A 13 9.54 -12.98 8.82
C LEU A 13 10.65 -14.05 8.78
N GLN A 14 10.34 -15.32 9.10
CA GLN A 14 11.29 -16.43 8.94
C GLN A 14 11.38 -16.97 7.51
N LEU A 15 10.43 -16.63 6.64
CA LEU A 15 10.41 -17.05 5.25
C LEU A 15 11.53 -16.39 4.45
N SER A 16 11.90 -16.99 3.32
CA SER A 16 12.79 -16.35 2.34
C SER A 16 12.16 -15.07 1.78
N GLU A 17 12.98 -14.19 1.20
CA GLU A 17 12.48 -12.95 0.60
C GLU A 17 11.40 -13.20 -0.46
N SER A 18 11.62 -14.19 -1.34
CA SER A 18 10.66 -14.55 -2.38
C SER A 18 9.32 -15.01 -1.80
N GLU A 19 9.34 -15.84 -0.76
CA GLU A 19 8.11 -16.33 -0.11
C GLU A 19 7.37 -15.20 0.62
N ARG A 20 8.11 -14.27 1.25
CA ARG A 20 7.50 -13.07 1.85
C ARG A 20 6.83 -12.19 0.80
N VAL A 21 7.45 -12.00 -0.36
CA VAL A 21 6.86 -11.23 -1.47
C VAL A 21 5.56 -11.88 -1.94
N SER A 22 5.56 -13.20 -2.18
CA SER A 22 4.36 -13.93 -2.57
C SER A 22 3.25 -13.83 -1.52
N LEU A 23 3.56 -14.06 -0.25
CA LEU A 23 2.58 -13.95 0.84
C LEU A 23 2.02 -12.53 0.98
N ALA A 24 2.86 -11.51 0.83
CA ALA A 24 2.41 -10.11 0.87
C ALA A 24 1.48 -9.79 -0.30
N ALA A 25 1.74 -10.32 -1.50
CA ALA A 25 0.88 -10.12 -2.66
C ALA A 25 -0.52 -10.72 -2.44
N GLU A 26 -0.60 -11.95 -1.93
CA GLU A 26 -1.88 -12.61 -1.59
C GLU A 26 -2.66 -11.85 -0.52
N LEU A 27 -1.97 -11.42 0.55
CA LEU A 27 -2.60 -10.64 1.61
C LEU A 27 -3.11 -9.28 1.10
N LEU A 28 -2.33 -8.58 0.26
CA LEU A 28 -2.76 -7.32 -0.35
C LEU A 28 -3.95 -7.54 -1.29
N GLY A 29 -3.93 -8.60 -2.10
CA GLY A 29 -5.05 -8.98 -2.96
C GLY A 29 -6.33 -9.25 -2.18
N SER A 30 -6.24 -9.86 -0.99
CA SER A 30 -7.40 -10.10 -0.13
C SER A 30 -8.05 -8.84 0.45
N LEU A 31 -7.35 -7.69 0.40
CA LEU A 31 -7.87 -6.40 0.86
C LEU A 31 -8.59 -5.64 -0.24
N GLU A 32 -8.43 -6.05 -1.50
CA GLU A 32 -9.20 -5.47 -2.59
C GLU A 32 -10.65 -5.94 -2.44
N PRO A 33 -11.62 -5.01 -2.36
CA PRO A 33 -13.02 -5.41 -2.27
C PRO A 33 -13.39 -6.19 -3.54
N ASP A 34 -13.94 -7.39 -3.34
CA ASP A 34 -14.57 -8.25 -4.37
C ASP A 34 -15.89 -7.64 -4.90
N ILE A 35 -15.95 -6.30 -4.94
CA ILE A 35 -17.09 -5.53 -5.40
C ILE A 35 -16.69 -4.97 -6.77
N PRO A 36 -17.19 -5.54 -7.88
CA PRO A 36 -16.86 -5.07 -9.23
C PRO A 36 -17.14 -3.57 -9.44
N SER A 37 -18.04 -2.96 -8.65
CA SER A 37 -18.33 -1.52 -8.71
C SER A 37 -17.34 -0.63 -7.95
N GLN A 38 -16.42 -1.21 -7.16
CA GLN A 38 -15.36 -0.49 -6.46
C GLN A 38 -13.98 -0.68 -7.13
N GLN A 39 -13.84 -1.69 -7.98
CA GLN A 39 -12.67 -1.86 -8.83
C GLN A 39 -12.74 -0.84 -9.97
N ARG A 40 -11.95 0.22 -9.86
CA ARG A 40 -11.73 1.13 -10.98
C ARG A 40 -11.06 0.35 -12.10
N THR A 41 -11.66 0.40 -13.28
CA THR A 41 -11.03 -0.04 -14.51
C THR A 41 -9.74 0.74 -14.76
N GLU A 42 -8.84 0.18 -15.56
CA GLU A 42 -7.61 0.88 -16.01
C GLU A 42 -7.93 2.28 -16.57
N LYS A 43 -9.04 2.41 -17.29
CA LYS A 43 -9.53 3.67 -17.84
C LYS A 43 -9.89 4.70 -16.76
N GLU A 44 -10.57 4.26 -15.70
CA GLU A 44 -10.93 5.13 -14.57
C GLU A 44 -9.71 5.53 -13.75
N TRP A 45 -8.72 4.63 -13.63
CA TRP A 45 -7.43 4.95 -13.03
C TRP A 45 -6.66 5.99 -13.84
N LEU A 46 -6.53 5.79 -15.15
CA LEU A 46 -5.88 6.75 -16.04
C LEU A 46 -6.56 8.13 -15.96
N THR A 47 -7.89 8.15 -15.97
CA THR A 47 -8.68 9.38 -15.83
C THR A 47 -8.39 10.10 -14.51
N GLU A 48 -8.35 9.37 -13.39
CA GLU A 48 -8.04 9.96 -12.09
C GLU A 48 -6.58 10.46 -12.00
N VAL A 49 -5.62 9.70 -12.54
CA VAL A 49 -4.21 10.10 -12.58
C VAL A 49 -4.04 11.42 -13.35
N GLU A 50 -4.64 11.51 -14.53
CA GLU A 50 -4.61 12.75 -15.31
C GLU A 50 -5.27 13.93 -14.59
N ARG A 51 -6.43 13.70 -13.96
CA ARG A 51 -7.15 14.72 -13.19
C ARG A 51 -6.27 15.26 -12.05
N ARG A 52 -5.61 14.37 -11.29
CA ARG A 52 -4.70 14.76 -10.20
C ARG A 52 -3.45 15.48 -10.72
N ALA A 53 -2.89 15.04 -11.84
CA ALA A 53 -1.73 15.68 -12.45
C ALA A 53 -2.03 17.09 -12.96
N ARG A 54 -3.23 17.33 -13.52
CA ARG A 54 -3.70 18.68 -13.88
C ARG A 54 -3.87 19.56 -12.63
N ALA A 55 -4.63 19.10 -11.64
CA ALA A 55 -4.83 19.84 -10.40
C ALA A 55 -3.51 20.23 -9.69
N TYR A 56 -2.51 19.35 -9.70
CA TYR A 56 -1.18 19.68 -9.17
C TYR A 56 -0.47 20.76 -10.00
N ARG A 57 -0.43 20.62 -11.33
CA ARG A 57 0.19 21.61 -12.23
C ARG A 57 -0.47 22.98 -12.14
N ASP A 58 -1.79 23.01 -11.95
CA ASP A 58 -2.59 24.23 -11.82
C ASP A 58 -2.54 24.83 -10.41
N GLY A 59 -1.76 24.24 -9.49
CA GLY A 59 -1.59 24.72 -8.11
C GLY A 59 -2.80 24.45 -7.20
N GLN A 60 -3.79 23.70 -7.66
CA GLN A 60 -4.99 23.33 -6.90
C GLN A 60 -4.74 22.18 -5.92
N LEU A 61 -3.61 21.47 -6.05
CA LEU A 61 -3.20 20.38 -5.18
C LEU A 61 -1.73 20.54 -4.79
N THR A 62 -1.41 20.34 -3.52
CA THR A 62 -0.03 20.33 -3.03
C THR A 62 0.51 18.90 -2.99
N ALA A 63 1.73 18.70 -3.49
CA ALA A 63 2.42 17.42 -3.36
C ALA A 63 3.20 17.35 -2.04
N LYS A 64 3.32 16.13 -1.51
CA LYS A 64 4.23 15.82 -0.41
C LYS A 64 5.53 15.24 -0.98
N PRO A 65 6.73 15.67 -0.52
CA PRO A 65 7.97 15.09 -0.99
C PRO A 65 8.01 13.57 -0.75
N ALA A 66 8.30 12.80 -1.79
CA ALA A 66 8.29 11.34 -1.71
C ALA A 66 9.23 10.80 -0.61
N ALA A 67 10.40 11.42 -0.44
CA ALA A 67 11.35 11.06 0.61
C ALA A 67 10.76 11.15 2.03
N GLU A 68 9.89 12.12 2.28
CA GLU A 68 9.19 12.26 3.56
C GLU A 68 8.16 11.15 3.75
N VAL A 69 7.37 10.86 2.71
CA VAL A 69 6.39 9.76 2.71
C VAL A 69 7.07 8.43 3.01
N PHE A 70 8.15 8.10 2.29
CA PHE A 70 8.88 6.85 2.50
C PHE A 70 9.52 6.77 3.89
N ARG A 71 10.03 7.88 4.42
CA ARG A 71 10.56 7.93 5.79
C ARG A 71 9.48 7.65 6.82
N GLU A 72 8.28 8.20 6.66
CA GLU A 72 7.15 7.93 7.55
C GLU A 72 6.68 6.48 7.49
N ILE A 73 6.57 5.91 6.28
CA ILE A 73 6.21 4.51 6.09
C ILE A 73 7.22 3.59 6.78
N ARG A 74 8.53 3.78 6.54
CA ARG A 74 9.59 3.01 7.21
C ARG A 74 9.50 3.10 8.73
N ARG A 75 9.25 4.29 9.28
CA ARG A 75 9.08 4.48 10.73
C ARG A 75 7.89 3.69 11.28
N LYS A 76 6.76 3.68 10.57
CA LYS A 76 5.56 2.93 10.98
C LYS A 76 5.79 1.43 10.91
N LEU A 77 6.42 0.95 9.85
CA LEU A 77 6.78 -0.46 9.71
C LEU A 77 7.71 -0.91 10.83
N ASN A 78 8.77 -0.15 11.12
CA ASN A 78 9.71 -0.51 12.20
C ASN A 78 9.02 -0.59 13.57
N LYS A 79 8.03 0.27 13.86
CA LYS A 79 7.23 0.20 15.10
C LYS A 79 6.28 -0.99 15.17
N LEU A 80 5.86 -1.54 14.03
CA LEU A 80 5.01 -2.73 13.97
C LEU A 80 5.82 -4.02 14.14
N LEU A 81 7.12 -3.97 13.85
CA LEU A 81 8.04 -5.10 13.92
C LEU A 81 8.86 -5.17 15.23
N SER A 82 8.83 -4.10 16.03
CA SER A 82 9.44 -3.99 17.37
C SER A 82 8.47 -4.40 18.47
#